data_AF-A0A5S3XWH3-F1
#
_entry.id   AF-A0A5S3XWH3-F1
#
_cell.length_a   1.000
_cell.length_b   1.000
_cell.length_c   1.000
_cell.angle_alpha   90.00
_cell.angle_beta   90.00
_cell.angle_gamma   90.00
#
_symmetry.space_group_name_H-M   'P 1'
#
loop_
_entity.id
_entity.type
_entity.pdbx_description
1 polymer ?
#
loop_
_entity_poly.entity_id
_entity_poly.type
_entity_poly.pdbx_seq_one_letter_code
_entity_poly.pdbx_strand_id
1 'polypeptide(L)'
;MNREQLLLFFSEFLMARGIEHSQETLLHFNFVESGLLDSFEILSMIMELELISGVKLTPLQLVDESNATVSGLMSTLLESL
;
A
#
# COMPACT_ATOMS: atom_id res chain seq x y z
N MET A 1 2.48 7.81 -11.84
CA MET A 1 1.22 7.35 -11.21
C MET A 1 0.60 8.51 -10.45
N ASN A 2 -0.71 8.54 -10.20
CA ASN A 2 -1.36 9.59 -9.41
C ASN A 2 -2.09 9.02 -8.19
N ARG A 3 -2.60 9.90 -7.32
CA ARG A 3 -3.29 9.50 -6.08
C ARG A 3 -4.50 8.59 -6.32
N GLU A 4 -5.27 8.83 -7.37
CA GLU A 4 -6.47 8.04 -7.70
C GLU A 4 -6.10 6.63 -8.18
N GLN A 5 -5.06 6.51 -9.00
CA GLN A 5 -4.52 5.22 -9.46
C GLN A 5 -4.01 4.37 -8.29
N LEU A 6 -3.33 5.01 -7.33
CA LEU A 6 -2.88 4.33 -6.11
C LEU A 6 -4.05 3.85 -5.25
N LEU A 7 -5.07 4.69 -5.05
CA LEU A 7 -6.26 4.28 -4.30
C LEU A 7 -6.98 3.10 -4.96
N LEU A 8 -7.12 3.14 -6.28
CA LEU A 8 -7.73 2.06 -7.03
C LEU A 8 -6.92 0.77 -6.87
N PHE A 9 -5.59 0.85 -6.98
CA PHE A 9 -4.70 -0.29 -6.76
C PHE A 9 -4.91 -0.92 -5.38
N PHE A 10 -4.82 -0.15 -4.30
CA PHE A 10 -4.99 -0.71 -2.95
C PHE A 10 -6.40 -1.27 -2.76
N SER A 11 -7.41 -0.61 -3.32
CA SER A 11 -8.78 -1.09 -3.22
C SER A 11 -8.97 -2.43 -3.91
N GLU A 12 -8.53 -2.56 -5.17
CA GLU A 12 -8.60 -3.81 -5.93
C GLU A 12 -7.77 -4.92 -5.29
N PHE A 13 -6.56 -4.59 -4.79
CA PHE A 13 -5.66 -5.54 -4.15
C PHE A 13 -6.27 -6.16 -2.88
N LEU A 14 -6.91 -5.33 -2.05
CA LEU A 14 -7.58 -5.79 -0.82
C LEU A 14 -8.88 -6.54 -1.13
N MET A 15 -9.69 -6.04 -2.06
CA MET A 15 -10.93 -6.71 -2.49
C MET A 15 -10.67 -8.09 -3.09
N ALA A 16 -9.59 -8.25 -3.87
CA ALA A 16 -9.18 -9.53 -4.43
C ALA A 16 -8.83 -10.59 -3.36
N ARG A 17 -8.56 -10.15 -2.12
CA ARG A 17 -8.28 -10.97 -0.93
C ARG A 17 -9.47 -11.10 0.01
N GLY A 18 -10.63 -10.58 -0.37
CA GLY A 18 -11.83 -10.59 0.46
C GLY A 18 -11.81 -9.59 1.61
N ILE A 19 -10.93 -8.58 1.56
CA ILE A 19 -10.84 -7.53 2.58
C ILE A 19 -11.71 -6.35 2.16
N GLU A 20 -12.93 -6.33 2.69
CA GLU A 20 -13.88 -5.25 2.47
C GLU A 20 -13.44 -3.96 3.19
N HIS A 21 -13.66 -2.82 2.54
CA HIS A 21 -13.35 -1.52 3.09
C HIS A 21 -14.21 -0.43 2.44
N SER A 22 -14.46 0.63 3.20
CA SER A 22 -14.88 1.93 2.66
C SER A 22 -13.66 2.74 2.22
N GLN A 23 -13.89 3.83 1.49
CA GLN A 23 -12.81 4.76 1.11
C GLN A 23 -12.10 5.39 2.33
N GLU A 24 -12.86 5.70 3.39
CA GLU A 24 -12.32 6.28 4.62
C GLU A 24 -11.46 5.27 5.38
N THR A 25 -11.94 4.03 5.52
CA THR A 25 -11.20 2.96 6.19
C THR A 25 -10.00 2.49 5.39
N LEU A 26 -10.04 2.60 4.06
CA LEU A 26 -8.91 2.25 3.19
C LEU A 26 -7.67 3.08 3.50
N LEU A 27 -7.82 4.40 3.61
CA LEU A 27 -6.70 5.32 3.87
C LEU A 27 -6.01 5.04 5.22
N HIS A 28 -6.78 4.62 6.21
CA HIS A 28 -6.30 4.31 7.55
C HIS A 28 -5.96 2.83 7.74
N PHE A 29 -6.06 2.03 6.68
CA PHE A 29 -5.80 0.59 6.77
C PHE A 29 -4.31 0.36 7.01
N ASN A 30 -3.99 -0.15 8.21
CA ASN A 30 -2.65 -0.63 8.54
C ASN A 30 -2.52 -2.09 8.09
N PHE A 31 -1.84 -2.31 6.97
CA PHE A 31 -1.72 -3.64 6.37
C PHE A 31 -0.70 -4.55 7.08
N VAL A 32 0.08 -4.00 8.03
CA VAL A 32 0.99 -4.77 8.88
C VAL A 32 0.28 -5.21 10.16
N GLU A 33 -0.34 -4.27 10.88
CA GLU A 33 -0.99 -4.54 12.18
C GLU A 33 -2.36 -5.21 12.07
N SER A 34 -3.05 -5.05 10.94
CA SER A 34 -4.38 -5.67 10.75
C SER A 34 -4.34 -7.20 10.83
N GLY A 35 -3.20 -7.82 10.51
CA GLY A 35 -3.05 -9.26 10.39
C GLY A 35 -3.88 -9.87 9.25
N LEU A 36 -4.47 -9.04 8.37
CA LEU A 36 -5.27 -9.50 7.24
C LEU A 36 -4.44 -9.79 5.99
N LEU A 37 -3.23 -9.24 5.92
CA LEU A 37 -2.24 -9.59 4.91
C LEU A 37 -1.07 -10.31 5.57
N ASP A 38 -0.62 -11.40 4.95
CA ASP A 38 0.62 -12.06 5.35
C ASP A 38 1.86 -11.37 4.75
N SER A 39 3.05 -11.83 5.16
CA SER A 39 4.31 -11.28 4.67
C SER A 39 4.52 -11.42 3.16
N PHE A 40 3.98 -12.47 2.53
CA PHE A 40 4.08 -12.68 1.09
C PHE A 40 3.14 -11.76 0.32
N GLU A 41 1.95 -11.52 0.85
CA GLU A 41 1.00 -10.58 0.28
C GLU A 41 1.52 -9.15 0.37
N ILE A 42 2.05 -8.74 1.52
CA ILE A 42 2.69 -7.44 1.69
C ILE A 42 3.87 -7.30 0.72
N LEU A 43 4.74 -8.31 0.62
CA LEU A 43 5.86 -8.29 -0.32
C LEU A 43 5.39 -8.18 -1.78
N SER A 44 4.35 -8.93 -2.15
CA SER A 44 3.77 -8.89 -3.49
C SER A 44 3.18 -7.53 -3.82
N MET A 45 2.46 -6.92 -2.87
CA MET A 45 1.90 -5.57 -2.97
C MET A 45 3.01 -4.55 -3.24
N ILE A 46 4.08 -4.61 -2.46
CA ILE A 46 5.24 -3.71 -2.59
C ILE A 46 5.89 -3.89 -3.96
N MET A 47 6.19 -5.14 -4.37
CA MET A 47 6.81 -5.40 -5.67
C MET A 47 5.96 -4.90 -6.85
N GLU A 48 4.64 -5.08 -6.77
CA GLU A 48 3.72 -4.61 -7.80
C GLU A 48 3.65 -3.08 -7.84
N LEU A 49 3.57 -2.41 -6.68
CA LEU A 49 3.66 -0.96 -6.57
C LEU A 49 4.95 -0.42 -7.19
N GLU A 50 6.10 -1.02 -6.90
CA GLU A 50 7.37 -0.62 -7.50
C GLU A 50 7.37 -0.78 -9.03
N LEU A 51 6.78 -1.88 -9.53
CA LEU A 51 6.68 -2.16 -10.95
C LEU A 51 5.81 -1.13 -11.69
N ILE A 52 4.63 -0.81 -11.15
CA ILE A 52 3.69 0.12 -11.79
C ILE A 52 4.05 1.60 -11.59
N SER A 53 4.73 1.93 -10.49
CA SER A 53 5.14 3.30 -10.16
C SER A 53 6.49 3.69 -10.77
N GLY A 54 7.40 2.73 -10.94
CA GLY A 54 8.82 2.98 -11.22
C GLY A 54 9.62 3.46 -10.00
N VAL A 55 8.99 3.65 -8.85
CA VAL A 55 9.61 4.05 -7.59
C VAL A 55 10.14 2.81 -6.88
N LYS A 56 11.38 2.88 -6.38
CA LYS A 56 11.96 1.82 -5.53
C LYS A 56 11.90 2.24 -4.07
N LEU A 57 11.26 1.41 -3.25
CA LEU A 57 11.16 1.64 -1.82
C LEU A 57 12.41 1.07 -1.15
N THR A 58 13.10 1.93 -0.41
CA THR A 58 14.28 1.51 0.35
C THR A 58 13.87 0.65 1.55
N PRO A 59 14.76 -0.21 2.08
CA PRO A 59 14.47 -0.96 3.30
C PRO A 59 14.06 -0.08 4.48
N LEU A 60 14.63 1.13 4.59
CA LEU A 60 14.25 2.09 5.64
C LEU A 60 12.82 2.60 5.47
N GLN A 61 12.37 2.86 4.25
CA GLN A 61 10.98 3.24 3.98
C GLN A 61 10.01 2.07 4.25
N LEU A 62 10.42 0.83 4.00
CA LEU A 62 9.58 -0.35 4.24
C LEU A 62 9.36 -0.66 5.73
N VAL A 63 10.31 -0.30 6.59
CA VAL A 63 10.21 -0.51 8.04
C VAL A 63 9.73 0.73 8.79
N ASP A 64 9.44 1.82 8.07
CA ASP A 64 8.85 3.03 8.65
C ASP A 64 7.40 2.75 9.05
N GLU A 65 7.08 2.95 10.33
CA GLU A 65 5.74 2.72 10.88
C GLU A 65 4.67 3.58 10.18
N SER A 66 5.03 4.78 9.69
CA SER A 66 4.10 5.61 8.94
C SER A 66 3.69 4.96 7.60
N ASN A 67 4.61 4.21 6.98
CA ASN A 67 4.37 3.49 5.74
C ASN A 67 3.65 2.15 5.93
N ALA A 68 3.34 1.74 7.16
CA ALA A 68 2.50 0.57 7.41
C ALA A 68 1.02 0.81 7.04
N THR A 69 0.63 2.08 6.86
CA THR A 69 -0.71 2.47 6.43
C THR A 69 -0.77 2.74 4.93
N VAL A 70 -1.93 2.50 4.31
CA VAL A 70 -2.15 2.83 2.90
C VAL A 70 -1.86 4.31 2.63
N SER A 71 -2.39 5.22 3.45
CA SER A 71 -2.16 6.66 3.26
C SER A 71 -0.69 7.05 3.39
N GLY A 72 0.04 6.53 4.37
CA GLY A 72 1.46 6.84 4.54
C GLY A 72 2.30 6.33 3.39
N LEU A 73 2.09 5.07 2.98
CA LEU A 73 2.79 4.50 1.83
C LEU A 73 2.49 5.27 0.54
N MET A 74 1.23 5.66 0.33
CA MET A 74 0.86 6.51 -0.80
C MET A 74 1.58 7.85 -0.79
N SER A 75 1.67 8.52 0.37
CA SER A 75 2.40 9.78 0.48
C SER A 75 3.87 9.61 0.10
N THR A 76 4.54 8.57 0.61
CA THR A 76 5.93 8.25 0.27
C THR A 76 6.11 8.00 -1.22
N LEU A 77 5.20 7.27 -1.86
CA LEU A 77 5.25 7.01 -3.30
C LEU A 77 5.02 8.30 -4.11
N LEU A 78 4.07 9.15 -3.71
CA LEU A 78 3.77 10.41 -4.40
C LEU A 78 4.88 11.45 -4.27
N GLU A 79 5.61 11.46 -3.15
CA GLU A 79 6.79 12.33 -2.96
C GLU A 79 8.00 11.88 -3.79
N SER A 80 8.01 10.62 -4.23
CA SER A 80 9.12 10.01 -4.97
C SER A 80 8.89 9.95 -6.49
N LEU A 81 7.74 10.42 -6.97
CA LEU A 81 7.32 10.44 -8.38
C LEU A 81 7.67 11.78 -9.06
#